data_AF-A0A953YKA6-F1
#
_entry.id   AF-A0A953YKA6-F1
#
_cell.length_a   1.000
_cell.length_b   1.000
_cell.length_c   1.000
_cell.angle_alpha   90.00
_cell.angle_beta   90.00
_cell.angle_gamma   90.00
#
_symmetry.space_group_name_H-M   'P 1'
#
loop_
_entity.id
_entity.type
_entity.pdbx_description
1 polymer ?
#
loop_
_entity_poly.entity_id
_entity_poly.type
_entity_poly.pdbx_seq_one_letter_code
_entity_poly.pdbx_strand_id
1 'polypeptide(L)' 'GKRGNPVLWDRRFFPEMAGLAGDVGARHLIGQYEDLVVEVAFADTAPALDIDTPDDLAAARATASPPSTDAENGSP' A
#
# COMPACT_ATOMS: atom_id res chain seq x y z
N GLY A 1 -5.26 -5.13 -13.14
CA GLY A 1 -5.50 -5.21 -11.68
C GLY A 1 -5.61 -3.81 -11.11
N LYS A 2 -5.86 -3.65 -9.80
CA LYS A 2 -5.77 -2.34 -9.12
C LYS A 2 -4.34 -2.17 -8.61
N ARG A 3 -3.64 -1.13 -9.07
CA ARG A 3 -2.32 -0.75 -8.53
C ARG A 3 -2.50 -0.14 -7.14
N GLY A 4 -1.62 -0.50 -6.20
CA GLY A 4 -1.63 -0.02 -4.82
C GLY A 4 -0.20 0.12 -4.28
N ASN A 5 -0.08 0.55 -3.04
CA ASN A 5 1.21 0.64 -2.37
C ASN A 5 1.69 -0.76 -1.94
N PRO A 6 3.02 -0.99 -1.83
CA PRO A 6 4.12 -0.05 -2.09
C PRO A 6 4.45 0.12 -3.59
N VAL A 7 4.91 1.31 -3.97
CA VAL A 7 5.47 1.60 -5.31
C VAL A 7 6.98 1.82 -5.18
N LEU A 8 7.77 1.06 -5.94
CA LEU A 8 9.22 1.22 -5.99
C LEU A 8 9.63 2.11 -7.16
N TRP A 9 10.50 3.09 -6.89
CA TRP A 9 11.02 4.02 -7.88
C TRP A 9 12.51 3.82 -8.08
N ASP A 10 12.94 3.69 -9.33
CA ASP A 10 14.36 3.76 -9.66
C ASP A 10 14.91 5.16 -9.37
N ARG A 11 16.20 5.23 -8.98
CA ARG A 11 16.89 6.49 -8.65
C ARG A 11 16.85 7.52 -9.77
N ARG A 12 16.73 7.10 -11.04
CA ARG A 12 16.66 8.01 -12.19
C ARG A 12 15.46 8.97 -12.14
N PHE A 13 14.40 8.62 -11.41
CA PHE A 13 13.18 9.43 -11.29
C PHE A 13 13.25 10.42 -10.12
N PHE A 14 14.26 10.35 -9.26
CA PHE A 14 14.36 11.20 -8.07
C PHE A 14 14.42 12.69 -8.41
N PRO A 15 15.14 13.16 -9.45
CA PRO A 15 15.16 14.58 -9.81
C PRO A 15 13.78 15.14 -10.14
N GLU A 16 12.96 14.37 -10.87
CA GLU A 16 11.61 14.80 -11.25
C GLU A 16 10.65 14.75 -10.06
N MET A 17 10.75 13.70 -9.23
CA MET A 17 9.99 13.62 -7.98
C MET A 17 10.33 14.76 -7.01
N ALA A 18 11.58 15.20 -6.96
CA ALA A 18 12.00 16.33 -6.12
C ALA A 18 11.43 17.68 -6.59
N GLY A 19 11.01 17.78 -7.85
CA GLY A 19 10.35 18.97 -8.40
C GLY A 19 8.84 19.02 -8.17
N LEU A 20 8.25 17.97 -7.59
CA LEU A 20 6.81 17.91 -7.35
C LEU A 20 6.41 18.90 -6.25
N ALA A 21 5.27 19.56 -6.47
CA ALA A 21 4.72 20.54 -5.54
C ALA A 21 3.25 20.23 -5.26
N GLY A 22 2.81 20.57 -4.05
CA GLY A 22 1.46 20.26 -3.57
C GLY A 22 1.25 18.78 -3.31
N ASP A 23 -0.02 18.41 -3.13
CA ASP A 23 -0.44 17.07 -2.71
C ASP A 23 -0.76 16.17 -3.92
N VAL A 24 0.17 16.08 -4.87
CA VAL A 24 -0.06 15.35 -6.15
C VAL A 24 0.69 14.02 -6.17
N GLY A 25 1.80 13.91 -5.42
CA GLY A 25 2.67 12.73 -5.41
C GLY A 25 3.18 12.34 -6.80
N ALA A 26 3.97 11.26 -6.87
CA ALA A 26 4.59 10.79 -8.11
C ALA A 26 3.66 9.95 -9.02
N ARG A 27 2.36 9.84 -8.70
CA ARG A 27 1.44 8.93 -9.40
C ARG A 27 1.35 9.20 -10.90
N HIS A 28 1.37 10.46 -11.32
CA HIS A 28 1.30 10.85 -12.72
C HIS A 28 2.55 10.41 -13.52
N LEU A 29 3.71 10.33 -12.88
CA LEU A 29 4.94 9.84 -13.51
C LEU A 29 4.84 8.37 -13.91
N ILE A 30 4.03 7.57 -13.21
CA ILE A 30 3.76 6.17 -13.59
C ILE A 30 3.08 6.11 -14.97
N GLY A 31 2.14 7.01 -15.23
CA GLY A 31 1.47 7.09 -16.54
C GLY A 31 2.37 7.67 -17.63
N GLN A 32 3.20 8.65 -17.29
CA GLN A 32 4.16 9.25 -18.23
C GLN A 32 5.23 8.25 -18.70
N TYR A 33 5.62 7.32 -17.83
CA TYR A 33 6.65 6.30 -18.09
C TYR A 33 6.08 4.89 -18.17
N GLU A 34 4.88 4.71 -18.74
CA GLU A 34 4.18 3.42 -18.76
C GLU A 34 5.01 2.27 -19.35
N ASP A 35 5.81 2.56 -20.39
CA ASP A 35 6.72 1.58 -21.02
C ASP A 35 7.82 1.05 -20.06
N LEU A 36 8.01 1.69 -18.92
CA LEU A 36 9.02 1.37 -17.91
C LEU A 36 8.38 0.81 -16.63
N VAL A 37 7.06 0.58 -16.63
CA VAL A 37 6.31 0.04 -15.50
C VAL A 37 6.30 -1.49 -15.55
N VAL A 38 6.64 -2.10 -14.43
CA VAL A 38 6.50 -3.55 -14.23
C VAL A 38 5.45 -3.79 -13.14
N GLU A 39 4.36 -4.47 -13.51
CA GLU A 39 3.33 -4.88 -12.55
C GLU A 39 3.74 -6.18 -11.85
N VAL A 40 3.75 -6.16 -10.51
CA VAL A 40 4.04 -7.33 -9.69
C VAL A 40 2.72 -7.81 -9.07
N ALA A 41 2.31 -9.02 -9.41
CA ALA A 41 1.09 -9.61 -8.84
C ALA A 41 1.29 -9.95 -7.35
N PHE A 42 0.37 -9.49 -6.51
CA PHE A 42 0.29 -9.85 -5.10
C PHE A 42 -0.96 -10.70 -4.86
N ALA A 43 -0.82 -11.77 -4.08
CA ALA A 43 -1.92 -12.67 -3.74
C ALA A 43 -2.87 -12.05 -2.70
N ASP A 44 -2.33 -11.29 -1.75
CA ASP A 44 -3.08 -10.65 -0.68
C ASP A 44 -3.32 -9.17 -0.94
N THR A 45 -4.55 -8.72 -0.70
CA THR A 45 -4.98 -7.31 -0.81
C THR A 45 -4.63 -6.47 0.43
N ALA A 46 -3.95 -7.06 1.43
CA ALA A 46 -3.72 -6.46 2.74
C ALA A 46 -3.03 -5.07 2.72
N PRO A 47 -2.10 -4.74 1.78
CA PRO A 47 -1.47 -3.41 1.75
C PRO A 47 -2.29 -2.31 1.06
N ALA A 48 -3.48 -2.63 0.51
CA ALA A 48 -4.22 -1.73 -0.38
C ALA A 48 -5.40 -0.99 0.29
N LEU A 49 -5.58 -1.12 1.61
CA LEU A 49 -6.64 -0.41 2.32
C LEU A 49 -6.15 0.99 2.73
N ASP A 50 -6.76 2.01 2.16
CA ASP A 50 -6.60 3.40 2.59
C ASP A 50 -7.60 3.69 3.72
N ILE A 51 -7.18 4.45 4.73
CA ILE A 51 -8.02 4.79 5.89
C ILE A 51 -8.08 6.32 5.98
N ASP A 52 -9.06 6.92 5.30
CA ASP A 52 -9.24 8.37 5.24
C ASP A 52 -10.26 8.85 6.27
N THR A 53 -11.21 7.99 6.64
CA THR A 53 -12.34 8.33 7.51
C THR A 53 -12.39 7.45 8.77
N PRO A 54 -13.08 7.91 9.84
CA PRO A 54 -13.36 7.07 11.00
C PRO A 54 -14.11 5.77 10.64
N ASP A 55 -14.96 5.80 9.61
CA ASP A 55 -15.72 4.64 9.15
C ASP A 55 -14.81 3.62 8.45
N ASP A 56 -13.82 4.06 7.67
CA ASP A 56 -12.80 3.19 7.07
C ASP A 56 -12.01 2.44 8.16
N LEU A 57 -11.67 3.14 9.24
CA LEU A 57 -10.97 2.55 10.38
C LEU A 57 -11.86 1.53 11.11
N ALA A 58 -13.15 1.84 11.29
CA ALA A 58 -14.10 0.90 11.91
C ALA A 58 -14.25 -0.37 11.07
N ALA A 59 -14.34 -0.23 9.75
CA ALA A 59 -14.41 -1.35 8.82
C ALA A 59 -13.12 -2.20 8.83
N ALA A 60 -11.94 -1.56 8.84
CA ALA A 60 -10.65 -2.24 8.94
C ALA A 60 -10.52 -3.07 10.23
N ARG A 61 -11.03 -2.55 11.35
CA ARG A 61 -11.01 -3.27 12.64
C ARG A 61 -11.95 -4.47 12.67
N ALA A 62 -13.06 -4.42 11.95
CA ALA A 62 -13.99 -5.55 11.87
C ALA A 62 -13.45 -6.72 11.03
N THR A 63 -12.54 -6.45 10.09
CA THR A 63 -11.93 -7.45 9.21
C THR A 63 -10.59 -7.96 9.70
N ALA A 64 -9.90 -7.22 10.58
CA ALA A 64 -8.72 -7.70 11.28
C ALA A 64 -9.10 -8.86 12.22
N SER A 65 -8.73 -10.09 11.85
CA SER A 65 -8.80 -11.19 12.82
C SER A 65 -7.91 -10.84 14.02
N PRO A 66 -8.36 -11.08 15.27
CA PRO A 66 -7.47 -10.94 16.41
C PRO A 66 -6.23 -11.81 16.19
N PRO A 67 -5.03 -11.40 16.66
CA PRO A 67 -3.88 -12.29 16.63
C PRO A 67 -4.32 -13.60 17.28
N SER A 68 -4.15 -14.72 16.58
CA SER A 68 -4.40 -16.03 17.16
C SER A 68 -3.59 -16.11 18.43
N THR A 69 -4.28 -16.06 19.58
CA THR A 69 -3.70 -16.50 20.83
C THR A 69 -3.41 -17.97 20.62
N ASP A 70 -2.18 -18.30 20.21
CA ASP A 70 -1.69 -19.65 20.39
C ASP A 70 -1.80 -19.91 21.88
N ALA A 71 -2.81 -20.70 22.23
CA ALA A 71 -3.01 -21.24 23.55
C ALA A 71 -1.81 -22.13 23.85
N GLU A 72 -0.75 -21.56 24.44
CA GLU A 72 0.27 -22.38 25.07
C GLU A 72 -0.27 -22.82 26.43
N ASN A 73 -0.67 -24.09 26.45
CA ASN A 73 -1.04 -24.85 27.62
C ASN A 73 0.04 -24.73 28.71
N GLY A 74 -0.30 -24.07 29.80
CA GLY A 74 0.32 -24.26 31.11
C GLY A 74 -0.75 -24.66 32.11
N SER A 75 -1.22 -25.91 32.05
CA SER A 75 -1.93 -26.53 33.19
C SER A 75 -0.97 -27.48 33.93
N PRO A 76 -1.18 -27.64 35.25
CA PRO A 76 -0.13 -27.77 36.27
C PRO A 76 0.60 -29.12 36.31
#